data_AF-A0A564FTS3-F1
#
_entry.id   AF-A0A564FTS3-F1
#
_cell.length_a   1.000
_cell.length_b   1.000
_cell.length_c   1.000
_cell.angle_alpha   90.00
_cell.angle_beta   90.00
_cell.angle_gamma   90.00
#
_symmetry.space_group_name_H-M   'P 1'
#
loop_
_entity.id
_entity.type
_entity.pdbx_description
1 polymer ?
#
loop_
_entity_poly.entity_id
_entity_poly.type
_entity_poly.pdbx_seq_one_letter_code
_entity_poly.pdbx_strand_id
1 'polypeptide(L)' 'MASIKIHGTGDGTFSVFKNGSAVCSGLTRAQAEKMAALLRWTEPAL' A
#
# COMPACT_ATOMS: atom_id res chain seq x y z
N MET A 1 0.23 -2.88 16.59
CA MET A 1 -0.21 -3.42 15.29
C MET A 1 -0.03 -2.34 14.23
N ALA A 2 0.82 -2.56 13.22
CA ALA A 2 0.94 -1.58 12.13
C ALA A 2 -0.08 -1.91 11.03
N SER A 3 -0.97 -0.98 10.69
CA SER A 3 -1.93 -1.16 9.59
C SER A 3 -1.33 -0.57 8.31
N ILE A 4 -1.21 -1.40 7.26
CA ILE A 4 -0.82 -0.95 5.93
C ILE A 4 -2.04 -1.00 5.01
N LYS A 5 -2.33 0.10 4.33
CA LYS A 5 -3.46 0.24 3.40
C LYS A 5 -2.99 0.80 2.06
N ILE A 6 -3.61 0.36 0.98
CA ILE A 6 -3.36 0.88 -0.37
C ILE A 6 -4.66 1.50 -0.85
N HIS A 7 -4.63 2.78 -1.19
CA HIS A 7 -5.80 3.53 -1.68
C HIS A 7 -5.59 3.94 -3.14
N GLY A 8 -6.65 3.85 -3.94
CA GLY A 8 -6.69 4.50 -5.25
C GLY A 8 -7.06 5.98 -5.10
N THR A 9 -6.45 6.83 -5.91
CA THR A 9 -6.73 8.27 -5.98
C THR A 9 -7.52 8.60 -7.24
N GLY A 10 -8.23 9.74 -7.23
CA GLY A 10 -9.10 10.15 -8.33
C GLY A 10 -8.37 10.44 -9.65
N ASP A 11 -7.05 10.58 -9.62
CA ASP A 11 -6.17 10.76 -10.78
C ASP A 11 -5.71 9.43 -11.41
N GLY A 12 -6.20 8.28 -10.91
CA GLY A 12 -5.86 6.97 -11.42
C GLY A 12 -4.56 6.37 -10.87
N THR A 13 -3.89 7.07 -9.95
CA THR A 13 -2.72 6.55 -9.22
C THR A 13 -3.12 5.89 -7.90
N PHE A 14 -2.14 5.35 -7.17
CA PHE A 14 -2.33 4.68 -5.90
C PHE A 14 -1.33 5.20 -4.86
N SER A 15 -1.74 5.15 -3.59
CA SER A 15 -0.92 5.56 -2.44
C SER A 15 -0.95 4.51 -1.33
N VAL A 16 0.18 4.37 -0.64
CA VAL A 16 0.35 3.45 0.50
C VAL A 16 0.36 4.24 1.79
N PHE A 17 -0.44 3.79 2.75
CA PHE A 17 -0.54 4.36 4.08
C PHE A 17 -0.05 3.36 5.12
N LYS A 18 0.76 3.82 6.07
CA LYS A 18 1.14 3.09 7.27
C LYS A 18 0.62 3.84 8.48
N ASN A 19 -0.24 3.21 9.27
CA ASN A 19 -0.85 3.81 10.46
C ASN A 19 -1.53 5.17 10.20
N GLY A 20 -2.15 5.32 9.03
CA GLY A 20 -2.84 6.55 8.62
C GLY A 20 -1.95 7.60 7.95
N SER A 21 -0.62 7.43 7.95
CA SER A 21 0.30 8.34 7.26
C SER A 21 0.68 7.80 5.88
N ALA A 22 0.63 8.65 4.86
CA ALA A 22 1.10 8.30 3.51
C ALA A 22 2.62 8.10 3.54
N VAL A 23 3.08 6.95 3.06
CA VAL A 23 4.51 6.60 2.98
C VAL A 23 4.98 6.47 1.53
N CYS A 24 4.05 6.33 0.58
CA CYS A 24 4.33 6.28 -0.85
C CYS A 24 3.08 6.74 -1.63
N SER A 25 3.26 7.40 -2.78
CA SER A 25 2.19 7.91 -3.64
C SER A 25 2.61 7.90 -5.11
N GLY A 26 1.66 8.14 -6.03
CA GLY A 26 1.92 8.19 -7.47
C GLY A 26 2.17 6.82 -8.09
N LEU A 27 1.73 5.74 -7.42
CA LEU A 27 1.94 4.39 -7.91
C LEU A 27 0.99 4.08 -9.06
N THR A 28 1.52 3.39 -10.07
CA THR A 28 0.67 2.73 -11.07
C THR A 28 -0.07 1.55 -10.44
N ARG A 29 -1.17 1.12 -11.07
CA ARG A 29 -1.94 -0.05 -10.63
C ARG A 29 -1.05 -1.30 -10.47
N ALA A 30 -0.19 -1.58 -11.45
CA ALA A 30 0.69 -2.75 -11.41
C ALA A 30 1.71 -2.69 -10.25
N GLN A 31 2.21 -1.50 -9.91
CA GLN A 31 3.08 -1.33 -8.73
C GLN A 31 2.30 -1.51 -7.42
N ALA A 32 1.08 -0.98 -7.35
CA ALA A 32 0.20 -1.13 -6.20
C ALA A 32 -0.18 -2.60 -5.95
N GLU A 33 -0.48 -3.36 -7.01
CA GLU A 33 -0.77 -4.80 -6.95
C GLU A 33 0.45 -5.61 -6.49
N LYS A 34 1.64 -5.31 -7.01
CA LYS A 34 2.90 -5.92 -6.54
C LYS A 34 3.14 -5.63 -5.06
N MET A 35 2.90 -4.40 -4.60
CA MET A 35 3.00 -4.06 -3.17
C MET A 35 1.99 -4.84 -2.34
N ALA A 36 0.73 -4.94 -2.78
CA ALA A 36 -0.30 -5.69 -2.08
C ALA A 36 0.11 -7.16 -1.89
N ALA A 37 0.72 -7.77 -2.91
CA ALA A 37 1.23 -9.14 -2.84
C ALA A 37 2.40 -9.29 -1.86
N LEU A 38 3.38 -8.38 -1.89
CA LEU A 38 4.53 -8.41 -0.97
C LEU A 38 4.14 -8.11 0.48
N LEU A 39 3.19 -7.21 0.69
CA LEU A 39 2.71 -6.84 2.03
C LEU A 39 1.85 -7.95 2.64
N ARG A 40 1.07 -8.68 1.84
CA ARG A 40 0.40 -9.91 2.26
C ARG A 40 1.39 -11.01 2.69
N TRP A 41 2.62 -10.99 2.17
CA TRP A 41 3.67 -11.94 2.55
C TRP A 41 4.34 -11.55 3.87
N THR A 42 4.45 -10.26 4.18
CA THR A 42 5.30 -9.74 5.27
C THR A 42 4.55 -9.40 6.55
N GLU A 43 3.42 -10.06 6.83
CA GLU A 43 2.88 -10.03 8.19
C GLU A 43 3.90 -10.65 9.15
N PRO A 44 4.34 -9.94 10.21
CA PRO A 44 5.22 -10.54 11.20
C PRO A 44 4.44 -11.68 11.88
N ALA A 45 5.05 -12.87 11.92
CA ALA A 45 4.65 -13.87 12.90
C ALA A 45 4.78 -13.22 14.29
N LEU A 46 3.70 -13.36 15.08
CA LEU A 46 3.51 -12.79 16.41
C LEU A 46 4.78 -12.69 17.27
#